data_AF-A0A965S2K1-F1
#
_entry.id   AF-A0A965S2K1-F1
#
_cell.length_a   1.000
_cell.length_b   1.000
_cell.length_c   1.000
_cell.angle_alpha   90.00
_cell.angle_beta   90.00
_cell.angle_gamma   90.00
#
_symmetry.space_group_name_H-M   'P 1'
#
loop_
_entity.id
_entity.type
_entity.pdbx_description
1 polymer ?
#
loop_
_entity_poly.entity_id
_entity_poly.type
_entity_poly.pdbx_seq_one_letter_code
_entity_poly.pdbx_strand_id
1 'polypeptide(L)'
;MPIITPKPVINTLKFVIFITLFLSLCGLFFKLMYWPGASAFFAAGALFFTLLYIPLITVQICLTQPDIWKRVLTICQSVIIMILGIGFTFSFLRFPGAATLLQLNKGLILGLLLPYALYHLFVSYKQPVQKTHARVLLIYFLANMLTVVLLSGSGKISIRPILQQTQKVEQQVRDNKNRNLQIIQYLTPLQFNNKPRFIAMRNITNKLWQHTQQFKIHLVNSVDQKAIPDTAWFSAVDIEHKQDYENTLALLFSNLNDTANPCNIKVLKQHIRCFNDTCAQIYNAIKKDAALKPIQINIESIKMRTAVQNRGSSIIY
;
A
#
# COMPACT_ATOMS: atom_id res chain seq x y z
N MET A 1 19.65 -50.75 20.45
CA MET A 1 18.90 -50.41 21.68
C MET A 1 17.80 -49.42 21.33
N PRO A 2 16.53 -49.67 21.72
CA PRO A 2 15.46 -48.70 21.51
C PRO A 2 15.74 -47.46 22.37
N ILE A 3 15.85 -46.30 21.73
CA ILE A 3 15.99 -45.01 22.42
C ILE A 3 14.63 -44.66 23.02
N ILE A 4 14.47 -44.94 24.31
CA ILE A 4 13.27 -44.54 25.07
C ILE A 4 13.34 -43.03 25.23
N THR A 5 12.61 -42.29 24.39
CA THR A 5 12.44 -40.85 24.62
C THR A 5 11.60 -40.64 25.89
N PRO A 6 12.00 -39.73 26.79
CA PRO A 6 11.20 -39.46 27.97
C PRO A 6 9.87 -38.81 27.54
N LYS A 7 8.75 -39.51 27.82
CA LYS A 7 7.36 -39.02 27.64
C LYS A 7 7.13 -37.54 28.00
N PRO A 8 7.70 -36.94 29.09
CA PRO A 8 7.42 -35.55 29.44
C PRO A 8 7.84 -34.51 28.38
N VAL A 9 8.88 -34.77 27.59
CA VAL A 9 9.38 -33.81 26.59
C VAL A 9 8.37 -33.62 25.45
N ILE A 10 7.68 -34.70 25.06
CA ILE A 10 6.70 -34.67 23.97
C ILE A 10 5.48 -33.82 24.34
N ASN A 11 4.99 -33.93 25.59
CA ASN A 11 3.85 -33.14 26.05
C ASN A 11 4.20 -31.66 26.15
N THR A 12 5.40 -31.34 26.63
CA THR A 12 5.92 -29.97 26.68
C THR A 12 6.01 -29.37 25.28
N LEU A 13 6.56 -30.11 24.31
CA LEU A 13 6.65 -29.66 22.93
C LEU A 13 5.27 -29.38 22.30
N LYS A 14 4.29 -30.27 22.54
CA LYS A 14 2.90 -30.10 22.08
C LYS A 14 2.24 -28.86 22.67
N PHE A 15 2.51 -28.56 23.93
CA PHE A 15 1.99 -27.37 24.59
C PHE A 15 2.61 -26.08 24.03
N VAL A 16 3.94 -26.05 23.87
CA VAL A 16 4.66 -24.90 23.32
C VAL A 16 4.22 -24.59 21.89
N ILE A 17 4.07 -25.61 21.03
CA ILE A 17 3.60 -25.40 19.66
C ILE A 17 2.14 -24.92 19.63
N PHE A 18 1.28 -25.41 20.52
CA PHE A 18 -0.10 -24.94 20.63
C PHE A 18 -0.16 -23.45 20.98
N ILE A 19 0.55 -23.02 22.03
CA ILE A 19 0.61 -21.61 22.44
C ILE A 19 1.14 -20.74 21.30
N THR A 20 2.22 -21.19 20.66
CA THR A 20 2.85 -20.49 19.54
C THR A 20 1.86 -20.26 18.39
N LEU A 21 1.15 -21.32 17.98
CA LEU A 21 0.17 -21.26 16.91
C LEU A 21 -1.01 -20.38 17.29
N PHE A 22 -1.51 -20.51 18.52
CA PHE A 22 -2.61 -19.69 19.04
C PHE A 22 -2.26 -18.20 18.99
N LEU A 23 -1.12 -17.80 19.58
CA LEU A 23 -0.67 -16.40 19.57
C LEU A 23 -0.47 -15.86 18.16
N SER A 24 0.14 -16.66 17.26
CA SER A 24 0.38 -16.26 15.87
C SER A 24 -0.93 -16.08 15.10
N LEU A 25 -1.91 -16.98 15.27
CA LEU A 25 -3.22 -16.90 14.63
C LEU A 25 -4.05 -15.74 15.17
N CYS A 26 -4.06 -15.50 16.49
CA CYS A 26 -4.70 -14.32 17.08
C CYS A 26 -4.10 -13.02 16.54
N GLY A 27 -2.76 -12.94 16.47
CA GLY A 27 -2.07 -11.79 15.88
C GLY A 27 -2.40 -11.57 14.40
N LEU A 28 -2.48 -12.65 13.61
CA LEU A 28 -2.91 -12.59 12.21
C LEU A 28 -4.36 -12.10 12.09
N PHE A 29 -5.27 -12.65 12.90
CA PHE A 29 -6.68 -12.28 12.92
C PHE A 29 -6.87 -10.80 13.30
N PHE A 30 -6.20 -10.32 14.36
CA PHE A 30 -6.23 -8.90 14.73
C PHE A 30 -5.63 -7.99 13.66
N LYS A 31 -4.62 -8.46 12.93
CA LYS A 31 -4.05 -7.71 11.81
C LYS A 31 -5.04 -7.59 10.65
N LEU A 32 -5.82 -8.64 10.38
CA LEU A 32 -6.91 -8.60 9.39
C LEU A 32 -8.04 -7.64 9.80
N MET A 33 -8.31 -7.52 11.11
CA MET A 33 -9.32 -6.60 11.65
C MET A 33 -8.81 -5.18 11.93
N TYR A 34 -7.53 -4.89 11.67
CA TYR A 34 -6.88 -3.61 12.00
C TYR A 34 -6.92 -3.23 13.50
N TRP A 35 -6.94 -4.22 14.39
CA TRP A 35 -6.99 -3.98 15.83
C TRP A 35 -5.62 -3.59 16.41
N PRO A 36 -5.58 -2.67 17.41
CA PRO A 36 -4.34 -2.32 18.09
C PRO A 36 -3.76 -3.54 18.81
N GLY A 37 -2.42 -3.67 18.81
CA GLY A 37 -1.73 -4.79 19.46
C GLY A 37 -1.60 -6.08 18.63
N ALA A 38 -2.15 -6.13 17.41
CA ALA A 38 -1.99 -7.27 16.50
C ALA A 38 -0.53 -7.69 16.30
N SER A 39 0.36 -6.71 16.14
CA SER A 39 1.80 -6.92 16.00
C SER A 39 2.44 -7.53 17.26
N ALA A 40 1.95 -7.19 18.46
CA ALA A 40 2.49 -7.72 19.71
C ALA A 40 2.15 -9.21 19.90
N PHE A 41 0.90 -9.62 19.65
CA PHE A 41 0.51 -11.04 19.69
C PHE A 41 1.28 -11.87 18.68
N PHE A 42 1.44 -11.32 17.47
CA PHE A 42 2.18 -12.00 16.41
C PHE A 42 3.69 -12.10 16.73
N ALA A 43 4.31 -11.04 17.24
CA ALA A 43 5.69 -11.03 17.69
C ALA A 43 5.91 -11.99 18.87
N ALA A 44 4.98 -12.05 19.82
CA ALA A 44 5.02 -13.00 20.92
C ALA A 44 4.98 -14.44 20.40
N GLY A 45 4.02 -14.77 19.52
CA GLY A 45 3.95 -16.08 18.88
C GLY A 45 5.27 -16.45 18.17
N ALA A 46 5.84 -15.53 17.39
CA ALA A 46 7.11 -15.72 16.73
C ALA A 46 8.28 -15.93 17.71
N LEU A 47 8.34 -15.19 18.83
CA LEU A 47 9.37 -15.36 19.86
C LEU A 47 9.24 -16.71 20.57
N PHE A 48 8.03 -17.13 20.94
CA PHE A 48 7.79 -18.45 21.55
C PHE A 48 8.20 -19.58 20.59
N PHE A 49 7.87 -19.45 19.30
CA PHE A 49 8.35 -20.40 18.29
C PHE A 49 9.88 -20.46 18.26
N THR A 50 10.50 -19.29 18.20
CA THR A 50 11.92 -19.17 17.88
C THR A 50 12.81 -19.53 19.05
N LEU A 51 12.46 -19.07 20.26
CA LEU A 51 13.29 -19.19 21.46
C LEU A 51 12.95 -20.43 22.29
N LEU A 52 11.73 -20.96 22.19
CA LEU A 52 11.33 -22.14 22.97
C LEU A 52 11.13 -23.37 22.10
N TYR A 53 10.28 -23.28 21.07
CA TYR A 53 9.94 -24.46 20.27
C TYR A 53 11.15 -25.00 19.51
N ILE A 54 11.90 -24.14 18.79
CA ILE A 54 13.05 -24.58 17.98
C ILE A 54 14.10 -25.28 18.86
N PRO A 55 14.65 -24.70 19.94
CA PRO A 55 15.65 -25.38 20.76
C PRO A 55 15.15 -26.71 21.34
N LEU A 56 13.89 -26.77 21.79
CA LEU A 56 13.30 -27.99 22.33
C LEU A 56 13.23 -29.12 21.29
N ILE A 57 12.76 -28.83 20.07
CA ILE A 57 12.72 -29.85 19.01
C ILE A 57 14.12 -30.24 18.57
N THR A 58 15.07 -29.30 18.51
CA THR A 58 16.47 -29.57 18.15
C THR A 58 17.11 -30.54 19.14
N VAL A 59 16.94 -30.30 20.45
CA VAL A 59 17.46 -31.19 21.49
C VAL A 59 16.82 -32.58 21.36
N GLN A 60 15.51 -32.66 21.18
CA GLN A 60 14.82 -33.95 21.01
C GLN A 60 15.32 -34.72 19.77
N ILE A 61 15.53 -34.05 18.65
CA ILE A 61 16.09 -34.67 17.43
C ILE A 61 17.53 -35.09 17.67
N CYS A 62 18.35 -34.27 18.34
CA CYS A 62 19.75 -34.60 18.61
C CYS A 62 19.90 -35.82 19.51
N LEU A 63 19.02 -35.99 20.51
CA LEU A 63 19.01 -37.14 21.40
C LEU A 63 18.55 -38.44 20.71
N THR A 64 17.72 -38.33 19.66
CA THR A 64 17.14 -39.49 18.96
C THR A 64 17.95 -39.91 17.74
N GLN A 65 18.69 -39.00 17.13
CA GLN A 65 19.53 -39.29 15.97
C GLN A 65 20.83 -39.98 16.41
N PRO A 66 21.18 -41.17 15.89
CA PRO A 66 22.44 -41.84 16.26
C PRO A 66 23.66 -41.24 15.55
N ASP A 67 23.47 -40.66 14.35
CA ASP A 67 24.54 -40.15 13.49
C ASP A 67 24.95 -38.72 13.89
N ILE A 68 26.24 -38.53 14.18
CA ILE A 68 26.81 -37.25 14.60
C ILE A 68 26.69 -36.17 13.51
N TRP A 69 26.85 -36.52 12.23
CA TRP A 69 26.76 -35.55 11.14
C TRP A 69 25.34 -35.02 10.99
N LYS A 70 24.33 -35.88 11.15
CA LYS A 70 22.93 -35.48 11.15
C LYS A 70 22.57 -34.58 12.33
N ARG A 71 23.18 -34.80 13.50
CA ARG A 71 23.02 -33.92 14.68
C ARG A 71 23.58 -32.53 14.40
N VAL A 72 24.84 -32.44 13.96
CA VAL A 72 25.50 -31.17 13.64
C VAL A 72 24.69 -30.38 12.63
N LEU A 73 24.22 -31.04 11.59
CA LEU A 73 23.42 -30.42 10.55
C LEU A 73 22.06 -29.94 11.07
N THR A 74 21.39 -30.72 11.93
CA THR A 74 20.13 -30.32 12.57
C THR A 74 20.34 -29.07 13.44
N ILE A 75 21.44 -29.00 14.20
CA ILE A 75 21.78 -27.83 15.01
C ILE A 75 22.01 -26.61 14.11
N CYS A 76 22.81 -26.76 13.05
CA CYS A 76 23.05 -25.68 12.09
C CYS A 76 21.75 -25.15 11.45
N GLN A 77 20.88 -26.04 10.99
CA GLN A 77 19.55 -25.68 10.47
C GLN A 77 18.72 -24.94 11.51
N SER A 78 18.71 -25.43 12.76
CA SER A 78 17.95 -24.81 13.84
C SER A 78 18.42 -23.40 14.14
N VAL A 79 19.74 -23.16 14.14
CA VAL A 79 20.33 -21.81 14.30
C VAL A 79 19.91 -20.90 13.15
N ILE A 80 19.92 -21.37 11.90
CA ILE A 80 19.49 -20.57 10.74
C ILE A 80 18.00 -20.19 10.86
N ILE A 81 17.15 -21.14 11.26
CA ILE A 81 15.72 -20.89 11.49
C ILE A 81 15.52 -19.92 12.68
N MET A 82 16.34 -20.02 13.72
CA MET A 82 16.28 -19.08 14.85
C MET A 82 16.61 -17.66 14.42
N ILE A 83 17.68 -17.47 13.65
CA ILE A 83 18.04 -16.16 13.07
C ILE A 83 16.87 -15.62 12.22
N LEU A 84 16.18 -16.49 11.47
CA LEU A 84 15.03 -16.08 10.66
C LEU A 84 13.89 -15.58 11.55
N GLY A 85 13.53 -16.37 12.57
CA GLY A 85 12.47 -16.05 13.50
C GLY A 85 12.72 -14.74 14.27
N ILE A 86 13.97 -14.50 14.67
CA ILE A 86 14.39 -13.23 15.28
C ILE A 86 14.26 -12.08 14.28
N GLY A 87 14.79 -12.22 13.06
CA GLY A 87 14.72 -11.19 12.02
C GLY A 87 13.29 -10.84 11.64
N PHE A 88 12.44 -11.85 11.59
CA PHE A 88 11.02 -11.69 11.33
C PHE A 88 10.32 -10.92 12.47
N THR A 89 10.60 -11.30 13.72
CA THR A 89 10.11 -10.58 14.90
C THR A 89 10.56 -9.11 14.88
N PHE A 90 11.84 -8.86 14.60
CA PHE A 90 12.39 -7.50 14.50
C PHE A 90 11.73 -6.71 13.38
N SER A 91 11.43 -7.33 12.25
CA SER A 91 10.73 -6.67 11.16
C SER A 91 9.31 -6.28 11.55
N PHE A 92 8.62 -7.10 12.34
CA PHE A 92 7.29 -6.77 12.85
C PHE A 92 7.31 -5.67 13.91
N LEU A 93 8.33 -5.68 14.77
CA LEU A 93 8.56 -4.65 15.78
C LEU A 93 9.21 -3.37 15.22
N ARG A 94 9.52 -3.33 13.92
CA ARG A 94 10.21 -2.23 13.23
C ARG A 94 11.58 -1.88 13.83
N PHE A 95 12.29 -2.87 14.37
CA PHE A 95 13.65 -2.65 14.86
C PHE A 95 14.62 -2.32 13.71
N PRO A 96 15.57 -1.38 13.92
CA PRO A 96 16.61 -1.10 12.94
C PRO A 96 17.45 -2.37 12.68
N GLY A 97 17.81 -2.58 11.41
CA GLY A 97 18.60 -3.76 11.00
C GLY A 97 17.79 -5.03 10.71
N ALA A 98 16.47 -5.06 10.96
CA ALA A 98 15.62 -6.21 10.63
C ALA A 98 15.73 -6.62 9.15
N ALA A 99 15.79 -5.65 8.24
CA ALA A 99 15.94 -5.90 6.81
C ALA A 99 17.28 -6.58 6.48
N THR A 100 18.37 -6.09 7.06
CA THR A 100 19.71 -6.67 6.90
C THR A 100 19.75 -8.11 7.43
N LEU A 101 19.15 -8.35 8.59
CA LEU A 101 19.12 -9.67 9.21
C LEU A 101 18.28 -10.67 8.39
N LEU A 102 17.16 -10.23 7.84
CA LEU A 102 16.35 -11.02 6.90
C LEU A 102 17.07 -11.26 5.55
N GLN A 103 17.81 -10.28 5.03
CA GLN A 103 18.60 -10.46 3.80
C GLN A 103 19.73 -11.47 3.99
N LEU A 104 20.48 -11.36 5.10
CA LEU A 104 21.50 -12.32 5.47
C LEU A 104 20.91 -13.73 5.63
N ASN A 105 19.74 -13.83 6.28
CA ASN A 105 19.05 -15.10 6.42
C ASN A 105 18.65 -15.71 5.07
N LYS A 106 18.10 -14.91 4.14
CA LYS A 106 17.81 -15.36 2.77
C LYS A 106 19.06 -15.93 2.10
N GLY A 107 20.21 -15.29 2.27
CA GLY A 107 21.50 -15.79 1.80
C GLY A 107 21.87 -17.16 2.41
N LEU A 108 21.74 -17.32 3.73
CA LEU A 108 22.00 -18.59 4.41
C LEU A 108 21.05 -19.71 3.98
N ILE A 109 19.76 -19.40 3.79
CA ILE A 109 18.78 -20.37 3.31
C ILE A 109 19.14 -20.82 1.89
N LEU A 110 19.33 -19.86 0.97
CA LEU A 110 19.61 -20.15 -0.43
C LEU A 110 20.96 -20.86 -0.61
N GLY A 111 21.98 -20.47 0.16
CA GLY A 111 23.33 -21.00 0.03
C GLY A 111 23.56 -22.34 0.74
N LEU A 112 22.90 -22.59 1.87
CA LEU A 112 23.20 -23.75 2.72
C LEU A 112 22.01 -24.70 2.87
N LEU A 113 20.82 -24.16 3.19
CA LEU A 113 19.66 -24.99 3.50
C LEU A 113 19.00 -25.57 2.25
N LEU A 114 18.91 -24.79 1.18
CA LEU A 114 18.29 -25.17 -0.09
C LEU A 114 19.09 -26.26 -0.83
N PRO A 115 20.42 -26.16 -1.02
CA PRO A 115 21.19 -27.21 -1.69
C PRO A 115 21.15 -28.52 -0.91
N TYR A 116 21.21 -28.46 0.43
CA TYR A 116 21.06 -29.64 1.28
C TYR A 116 19.68 -30.29 1.12
N ALA A 117 18.61 -29.49 1.17
CA ALA A 117 17.24 -29.99 1.01
C ALA A 117 17.04 -30.64 -0.37
N LEU A 118 17.54 -30.00 -1.44
CA LEU A 118 17.49 -30.54 -2.79
C LEU A 118 18.30 -31.83 -2.91
N TYR A 119 19.55 -31.85 -2.43
CA TYR A 119 20.38 -33.05 -2.41
C TYR A 119 19.66 -34.22 -1.72
N HIS A 120 19.08 -33.97 -0.55
CA HIS A 120 18.37 -35.00 0.19
C HIS A 120 17.08 -35.44 -0.52
N LEU A 121 16.34 -34.54 -1.17
CA LEU A 121 15.19 -34.89 -2.00
C LEU A 121 15.59 -35.78 -3.18
N PHE A 122 16.69 -35.47 -3.86
CA PHE A 122 17.20 -36.27 -4.98
C PHE A 122 17.70 -37.65 -4.53
N VAL A 123 18.50 -37.72 -3.46
CA VAL A 123 19.08 -38.97 -2.96
C VAL A 123 18.03 -39.85 -2.27
N SER A 124 17.06 -39.25 -1.58
CA SER A 124 16.04 -39.98 -0.82
C SER A 124 14.81 -40.36 -1.64
N TYR A 125 14.82 -40.19 -2.96
CA TYR A 125 13.70 -40.58 -3.84
C TYR A 125 13.30 -42.06 -3.69
N LYS A 126 14.22 -42.91 -3.22
CA LYS A 126 13.98 -44.37 -3.02
C LYS A 126 13.67 -44.79 -1.59
N GLN A 127 13.78 -43.91 -0.59
CA GLN A 127 13.41 -44.24 0.79
C GLN A 127 12.14 -43.51 1.19
N PRO A 128 11.27 -44.09 2.04
CA PRO A 128 10.16 -43.37 2.62
C PRO A 128 10.75 -42.24 3.45
N VAL A 129 10.77 -41.03 2.85
CA VAL A 129 11.26 -39.80 3.44
C VAL A 129 10.79 -39.77 4.89
N GLN A 130 11.72 -39.86 5.85
CA GLN A 130 11.39 -39.89 7.28
C GLN A 130 10.36 -38.78 7.54
N LYS A 131 9.15 -39.19 7.93
CA LYS A 131 7.92 -38.37 7.90
C LYS A 131 8.04 -37.06 8.70
N THR A 132 9.05 -36.93 9.56
CA THR A 132 9.29 -35.78 10.42
C THR A 132 10.09 -34.66 9.76
N HIS A 133 11.19 -34.94 9.06
CA HIS A 133 12.05 -33.87 8.52
C HIS A 133 11.43 -33.14 7.32
N ALA A 134 10.74 -33.85 6.43
CA ALA A 134 10.05 -33.23 5.30
C ALA A 134 8.88 -32.34 5.74
N ARG A 135 8.18 -32.68 6.83
CA ARG A 135 7.10 -31.84 7.36
C ARG A 135 7.64 -30.54 7.93
N VAL A 136 8.76 -30.58 8.66
CA VAL A 136 9.40 -29.37 9.20
C VAL A 136 9.88 -28.47 8.06
N LEU A 137 10.50 -29.04 7.03
CA LEU A 137 11.00 -28.30 5.88
C LEU A 137 9.87 -27.71 5.02
N LEU A 138 8.76 -28.43 4.87
CA LEU A 138 7.54 -27.96 4.17
C LEU A 138 6.84 -26.84 4.95
N ILE A 139 6.67 -26.99 6.27
CA ILE A 139 6.11 -25.95 7.14
C ILE A 139 7.02 -24.71 7.10
N TYR A 140 8.33 -24.90 7.11
CA TYR A 140 9.30 -23.81 6.98
C TYR A 140 9.26 -23.10 5.63
N PHE A 141 9.11 -23.85 4.53
CA PHE A 141 8.96 -23.29 3.20
C PHE A 141 7.64 -22.50 3.07
N LEU A 142 6.53 -23.06 3.57
CA LEU A 142 5.24 -22.38 3.60
C LEU A 142 5.25 -21.13 4.47
N ALA A 143 5.89 -21.17 5.65
CA ALA A 143 6.05 -20.03 6.53
C ALA A 143 6.91 -18.93 5.89
N ASN A 144 7.98 -19.30 5.16
CA ASN A 144 8.79 -18.35 4.41
C ASN A 144 8.05 -17.76 3.21
N MET A 145 7.30 -18.57 2.47
CA MET A 145 6.46 -18.08 1.37
C MET A 145 5.39 -17.12 1.90
N LEU A 146 4.72 -17.46 3.00
CA LEU A 146 3.76 -16.57 3.64
C LEU A 146 4.43 -15.29 4.15
N THR A 147 5.62 -15.39 4.72
CA THR A 147 6.42 -14.24 5.19
C THR A 147 6.82 -13.34 4.02
N VAL A 148 7.28 -13.90 2.90
CA VAL A 148 7.60 -13.16 1.68
C VAL A 148 6.35 -12.49 1.13
N VAL A 149 5.22 -13.19 1.05
CA VAL A 149 3.94 -12.63 0.58
C VAL A 149 3.47 -11.48 1.49
N LEU A 150 3.54 -11.68 2.81
CA LEU A 150 3.15 -10.67 3.80
C LEU A 150 4.09 -9.46 3.80
N LEU A 151 5.41 -9.66 3.63
CA LEU A 151 6.40 -8.58 3.50
C LEU A 151 6.33 -7.88 2.14
N SER A 152 5.89 -8.58 1.09
CA SER A 152 5.66 -8.00 -0.23
C SER A 152 4.45 -7.06 -0.23
N GLY A 153 3.47 -7.30 0.65
CA GLY A 153 2.28 -6.45 0.84
C GLY A 153 2.38 -5.40 1.95
N SER A 154 3.29 -5.58 2.93
CA SER A 154 3.34 -4.77 4.15
C SER A 154 4.51 -3.78 4.14
N GLY A 155 4.23 -2.50 3.87
CA GLY A 155 4.98 -1.43 4.54
C GLY A 155 5.38 -0.23 3.69
N LYS A 156 5.30 -0.34 2.37
CA LYS A 156 5.15 0.83 1.51
C LYS A 156 4.03 0.45 0.57
N ILE A 157 2.80 0.92 0.83
CA ILE A 157 1.95 1.30 -0.32
C ILE A 157 2.92 2.09 -1.16
N SER A 158 3.34 1.55 -2.29
CA SER A 158 4.37 2.20 -3.08
C SER A 158 3.74 3.54 -3.41
N ILE A 159 4.23 4.60 -2.75
CA ILE A 159 3.64 5.92 -2.90
C ILE A 159 3.77 6.29 -4.38
N ARG A 160 4.74 5.69 -5.09
CA ARG A 160 4.93 5.76 -6.54
C ARG A 160 3.64 5.52 -7.35
N PRO A 161 2.89 4.40 -7.28
CA PRO A 161 1.60 4.28 -7.95
C PRO A 161 0.62 5.42 -7.66
N ILE A 162 0.47 5.84 -6.40
CA ILE A 162 -0.42 6.95 -6.03
C ILE A 162 0.09 8.27 -6.64
N LEU A 163 1.40 8.49 -6.63
CA LEU A 163 2.05 9.66 -7.23
C LEU A 163 1.92 9.67 -8.75
N GLN A 164 2.15 8.54 -9.41
CA GLN A 164 1.96 8.38 -10.85
C GLN A 164 0.50 8.63 -11.24
N GLN A 165 -0.44 8.11 -10.45
CA GLN A 165 -1.85 8.41 -10.65
C GLN A 165 -2.15 9.90 -10.47
N THR A 166 -1.55 10.54 -9.45
CA THR A 166 -1.70 11.97 -9.20
C THR A 166 -1.14 12.81 -10.35
N GLN A 167 0.03 12.46 -10.89
CA GLN A 167 0.61 13.10 -12.07
C GLN A 167 -0.28 12.97 -13.32
N LYS A 168 -0.90 11.80 -13.52
CA LYS A 168 -1.86 11.60 -14.62
C LYS A 168 -3.09 12.49 -14.48
N VAL A 169 -3.65 12.59 -13.28
CA VAL A 169 -4.79 13.48 -13.00
C VAL A 169 -4.38 14.95 -13.21
N GLU A 170 -3.20 15.35 -12.73
CA GLU A 170 -2.67 16.71 -12.94
C GLU A 170 -2.52 17.05 -14.43
N GLN A 171 -2.00 16.13 -15.24
CA GLN A 171 -1.90 16.30 -16.68
C GLN A 171 -3.29 16.42 -17.32
N GLN A 172 -4.23 15.54 -16.97
CA GLN A 172 -5.60 15.60 -17.50
C GLN A 172 -6.29 16.93 -17.18
N VAL A 173 -6.08 17.48 -15.98
CA VAL A 173 -6.66 18.78 -15.62
C VAL A 173 -6.05 19.91 -16.44
N ARG A 174 -4.73 19.88 -16.72
CA ARG A 174 -4.09 20.83 -17.65
C ARG A 174 -4.69 20.76 -19.04
N ASP A 175 -4.81 19.56 -19.58
CA ASP A 175 -5.33 19.34 -20.93
C ASP A 175 -6.78 19.83 -21.04
N ASN A 176 -7.61 19.54 -20.02
CA ASN A 176 -8.99 20.03 -19.94
C ASN A 176 -9.07 21.56 -19.80
N LYS A 177 -8.17 22.19 -19.03
CA LYS A 177 -8.09 23.65 -18.93
C LYS A 177 -7.78 24.28 -20.29
N ASN A 178 -6.81 23.75 -21.02
CA ASN A 178 -6.43 24.24 -22.34
C ASN A 178 -7.56 24.07 -23.36
N ARG A 179 -8.24 22.93 -23.36
CA ARG A 179 -9.44 22.70 -24.19
C ARG A 179 -10.55 23.71 -23.87
N ASN A 180 -10.81 23.95 -22.60
CA ASN A 180 -11.82 24.94 -22.19
C ASN A 180 -11.46 26.36 -22.63
N LEU A 181 -10.17 26.74 -22.58
CA LEU A 181 -9.70 28.03 -23.09
C LEU A 181 -9.92 28.17 -24.60
N GLN A 182 -9.64 27.12 -25.38
CA GLN A 182 -9.90 27.11 -26.82
C GLN A 182 -11.40 27.27 -27.14
N ILE A 183 -12.26 26.54 -26.41
CA ILE A 183 -13.72 26.69 -26.53
C ILE A 183 -14.14 28.13 -26.23
N ILE A 184 -13.60 28.74 -25.16
CA ILE A 184 -13.92 30.12 -24.81
C ILE A 184 -13.43 31.09 -25.89
N GLN A 185 -12.22 30.92 -26.43
CA GLN A 185 -11.69 31.77 -27.51
C GLN A 185 -12.59 31.70 -28.75
N TYR A 186 -13.06 30.51 -29.11
CA TYR A 186 -13.98 30.29 -30.22
C TYR A 186 -15.36 30.93 -29.97
N LEU A 187 -15.87 30.86 -28.74
CA LEU A 187 -17.17 31.42 -28.37
C LEU A 187 -17.14 32.94 -28.15
N THR A 188 -15.99 33.52 -27.79
CA THR A 188 -15.85 34.96 -27.48
C THR A 188 -16.35 35.92 -28.58
N PRO A 189 -16.05 35.71 -29.88
CA PRO A 189 -16.54 36.56 -30.97
C PRO A 189 -18.02 36.36 -31.27
N LEU A 190 -18.61 35.23 -30.89
CA LEU A 190 -20.03 34.97 -31.10
C LEU A 190 -20.83 35.84 -30.11
N GLN A 191 -21.64 36.75 -30.62
CA GLN A 191 -22.59 37.50 -29.80
C GLN A 191 -23.79 36.60 -29.50
N PHE A 192 -23.76 35.91 -28.36
CA PHE A 192 -24.88 35.08 -27.91
C PHE A 192 -25.34 35.50 -26.51
N ASN A 193 -26.66 35.44 -26.29
CA ASN A 193 -27.33 35.93 -25.08
C ASN A 193 -26.79 35.32 -23.78
N ASN A 194 -26.16 34.14 -23.84
CA ASN A 194 -25.59 33.45 -22.68
C ASN A 194 -24.14 33.82 -22.35
N LYS A 195 -23.48 34.73 -23.10
CA LYS A 195 -22.07 35.10 -22.89
C LYS A 195 -21.75 35.48 -21.43
N PRO A 196 -22.57 36.28 -20.72
CA PRO A 196 -22.34 36.59 -19.30
C PRO A 196 -22.32 35.35 -18.39
N ARG A 197 -23.15 34.34 -18.70
CA ARG A 197 -23.22 33.10 -17.92
C ARG A 197 -21.99 32.22 -18.12
N PHE A 198 -21.43 32.16 -19.33
CA PHE A 198 -20.15 31.47 -19.57
C PHE A 198 -18.98 32.17 -18.87
N ILE A 199 -18.96 33.50 -18.85
CA ILE A 199 -17.97 34.28 -18.09
C ILE A 199 -18.10 33.99 -16.59
N ALA A 200 -19.33 33.97 -16.06
CA ALA A 200 -19.58 33.60 -14.66
C ALA A 200 -19.09 32.18 -14.34
N MET A 201 -19.39 31.19 -15.21
CA MET A 201 -18.90 29.81 -15.08
C MET A 201 -17.36 29.75 -15.05
N ARG A 202 -16.71 30.47 -15.95
CA ARG A 202 -15.24 30.55 -16.00
C ARG A 202 -14.68 31.13 -14.71
N ASN A 203 -15.27 32.22 -14.22
CA ASN A 203 -14.80 32.90 -13.02
C ASN A 203 -14.94 32.03 -11.78
N ILE A 204 -16.07 31.34 -11.60
CA ILE A 204 -16.26 30.44 -10.46
C ILE A 204 -15.35 29.20 -10.55
N THR A 205 -15.15 28.65 -11.76
CA THR A 205 -14.22 27.54 -12.00
C THR A 205 -12.79 27.94 -11.65
N ASN A 206 -12.35 29.12 -12.10
CA ASN A 206 -11.02 29.65 -11.79
C ASN A 206 -10.84 29.89 -10.29
N LYS A 207 -11.86 30.43 -9.60
CA LYS A 207 -11.84 30.66 -8.16
C LYS A 207 -11.71 29.36 -7.36
N LEU A 208 -12.48 28.33 -7.73
CA LEU A 208 -12.36 27.01 -7.10
C LEU A 208 -10.99 26.38 -7.38
N TRP A 209 -10.52 26.46 -8.64
CA TRP A 209 -9.20 25.95 -9.02
C TRP A 209 -8.07 26.61 -8.24
N GLN A 210 -8.07 27.94 -8.14
CA GLN A 210 -7.08 28.70 -7.37
C GLN A 210 -7.10 28.30 -5.89
N HIS A 211 -8.28 28.19 -5.30
CA HIS A 211 -8.41 27.75 -3.91
C HIS A 211 -7.86 26.34 -3.69
N THR A 212 -8.13 25.38 -4.60
CA THR A 212 -7.56 24.02 -4.51
C THR A 212 -6.03 24.02 -4.65
N GLN A 213 -5.45 24.92 -5.45
CA GLN A 213 -3.99 25.05 -5.54
C GLN A 213 -3.39 25.63 -4.26
N GLN A 214 -4.00 26.69 -3.70
CA GLN A 214 -3.59 27.26 -2.41
C GLN A 214 -3.69 26.22 -1.28
N PHE A 215 -4.79 25.47 -1.25
CA PHE A 215 -4.99 24.36 -0.33
C PHE A 215 -3.84 23.34 -0.43
N LYS A 216 -3.47 22.95 -1.65
CA LYS A 216 -2.38 22.00 -1.88
C LYS A 216 -1.02 22.55 -1.45
N ILE A 217 -0.70 23.80 -1.83
CA ILE A 217 0.56 24.46 -1.48
C ILE A 217 0.70 24.58 0.03
N HIS A 218 -0.35 25.02 0.73
CA HIS A 218 -0.33 25.17 2.18
C HIS A 218 -0.14 23.82 2.89
N LEU A 219 -0.81 22.76 2.41
CA LEU A 219 -0.64 21.41 2.95
C LEU A 219 0.80 20.89 2.75
N VAL A 220 1.42 21.15 1.60
CA VAL A 220 2.82 20.75 1.39
C VAL A 220 3.76 21.60 2.25
N ASN A 221 3.58 22.92 2.29
CA ASN A 221 4.42 23.82 3.09
C ASN A 221 4.39 23.45 4.57
N SER A 222 3.23 23.02 5.09
CA SER A 222 3.11 22.56 6.47
C SER A 222 3.79 21.23 6.76
N VAL A 223 3.85 20.33 5.77
CA VAL A 223 4.40 18.98 5.93
C VAL A 223 5.92 18.98 5.73
N ASP A 224 6.41 19.72 4.73
CA ASP A 224 7.84 19.76 4.40
C ASP A 224 8.58 20.95 5.01
N GLN A 225 7.88 21.89 5.66
CA GLN A 225 8.45 23.14 6.20
C GLN A 225 9.24 23.96 5.17
N LYS A 226 8.96 23.75 3.87
CA LYS A 226 9.56 24.49 2.76
C LYS A 226 8.58 25.54 2.27
N ALA A 227 9.04 26.77 2.08
CA ALA A 227 8.24 27.82 1.49
C ALA A 227 8.15 27.62 -0.03
N ILE A 228 7.09 26.97 -0.49
CA ILE A 228 6.76 26.92 -1.92
C ILE A 228 6.01 28.23 -2.25
N PRO A 229 6.45 29.00 -3.26
CA PRO A 229 5.75 30.21 -3.68
C PRO A 229 4.31 29.89 -4.09
N ASP A 230 3.35 30.76 -3.74
CA ASP A 230 1.93 30.59 -4.08
C ASP A 230 1.66 30.50 -5.59
N THR A 231 2.62 30.92 -6.42
CA THR A 231 2.58 30.88 -7.88
C THR A 231 3.22 29.63 -8.48
N ALA A 232 3.94 28.83 -7.68
CA ALA A 232 4.69 27.68 -8.18
C ALA A 232 3.76 26.49 -8.43
N TRP A 233 3.89 25.89 -9.62
CA TRP A 233 3.23 24.63 -9.90
C TRP A 233 4.02 23.50 -9.23
N PHE A 234 3.44 22.88 -8.21
CA PHE A 234 4.11 21.86 -7.42
C PHE A 234 3.53 20.49 -7.72
N SER A 235 4.36 19.49 -8.06
CA SER A 235 3.87 18.12 -8.24
C SER A 235 3.88 17.38 -6.90
N ALA A 236 2.86 16.55 -6.64
CA ALA A 236 2.84 15.73 -5.42
C ALA A 236 4.05 14.79 -5.29
N VAL A 237 4.81 14.57 -6.39
CA VAL A 237 6.02 13.76 -6.41
C VAL A 237 7.15 14.36 -5.58
N ASP A 238 7.18 15.68 -5.45
CA ASP A 238 8.27 16.45 -4.87
C ASP A 238 8.16 16.59 -3.33
N ILE A 239 7.11 16.05 -2.72
CA ILE A 239 6.90 16.06 -1.25
C ILE A 239 7.94 15.16 -0.59
N GLU A 240 8.67 15.60 0.42
CA GLU A 240 9.65 14.75 1.13
C GLU A 240 8.96 13.89 2.20
N HIS A 241 8.08 14.50 3.01
CA HIS A 241 7.43 13.88 4.17
C HIS A 241 6.03 13.35 3.85
N LYS A 242 5.94 12.43 2.87
CA LYS A 242 4.67 11.93 2.27
C LYS A 242 3.70 11.20 3.24
N GLN A 243 4.04 11.01 4.51
CA GLN A 243 3.28 10.17 5.46
C GLN A 243 2.82 10.91 6.71
N ASP A 244 2.96 12.25 6.77
CA ASP A 244 2.55 13.02 7.94
C ASP A 244 1.02 13.26 7.98
N TYR A 245 0.31 12.22 8.36
CA TYR A 245 -1.15 12.23 8.46
C TYR A 245 -1.65 13.08 9.64
N GLU A 246 -0.89 13.14 10.73
CA GLU A 246 -1.26 13.89 11.93
C GLU A 246 -1.30 15.39 11.64
N ASN A 247 -0.25 15.94 11.03
CA ASN A 247 -0.25 17.35 10.63
C ASN A 247 -1.31 17.65 9.57
N THR A 248 -1.50 16.75 8.61
CA THR A 248 -2.54 16.91 7.58
C THR A 248 -3.95 16.99 8.21
N LEU A 249 -4.26 16.11 9.17
CA LEU A 249 -5.52 16.15 9.91
C LEU A 249 -5.64 17.40 10.77
N ALA A 250 -4.57 17.75 11.49
CA ALA A 250 -4.55 18.92 12.35
C ALA A 250 -4.86 20.20 11.56
N LEU A 251 -4.38 20.32 10.32
CA LEU A 251 -4.69 21.45 9.46
C LEU A 251 -6.12 21.43 8.93
N LEU A 252 -6.56 20.28 8.40
CA LEU A 252 -7.89 20.09 7.83
C LEU A 252 -9.01 20.39 8.84
N PHE A 253 -8.78 19.99 10.09
CA PHE A 253 -9.72 20.10 11.19
C PHE A 253 -9.28 21.11 12.26
N SER A 254 -8.25 21.92 11.96
CA SER A 254 -7.91 23.08 12.80
C SER A 254 -9.14 23.96 12.95
N ASN A 255 -9.30 24.54 14.14
CA ASN A 255 -10.40 25.40 14.58
C ASN A 255 -11.46 25.65 13.50
N LEU A 256 -12.59 24.96 13.55
CA LEU A 256 -13.65 25.00 12.51
C LEU A 256 -14.23 26.40 12.24
N ASN A 257 -13.88 27.38 13.07
CA ASN A 257 -14.25 28.78 12.92
C ASN A 257 -13.18 29.64 12.24
N ASP A 258 -11.97 29.13 12.04
CA ASP A 258 -10.90 29.82 11.34
C ASP A 258 -11.12 29.76 9.82
N THR A 259 -11.72 30.83 9.30
CA THR A 259 -11.91 31.04 7.86
C THR A 259 -10.69 31.62 7.16
N ALA A 260 -9.65 32.04 7.91
CA ALA A 260 -8.41 32.56 7.35
C ALA A 260 -7.51 31.43 6.85
N ASN A 261 -7.62 30.24 7.42
CA ASN A 261 -6.89 29.06 6.96
C ASN A 261 -7.48 28.50 5.65
N PRO A 262 -6.75 28.57 4.50
CA PRO A 262 -7.22 28.04 3.24
C PRO A 262 -7.36 26.50 3.24
N CYS A 263 -6.70 25.81 4.17
CA CYS A 263 -6.80 24.36 4.37
C CYS A 263 -7.98 23.92 5.22
N ASN A 264 -8.79 24.83 5.73
CA ASN A 264 -9.95 24.47 6.53
C ASN A 264 -10.99 23.74 5.67
N ILE A 265 -11.40 22.54 6.08
CA ILE A 265 -12.38 21.73 5.37
C ILE A 265 -13.73 22.44 5.17
N LYS A 266 -14.10 23.35 6.08
CA LYS A 266 -15.33 24.15 5.98
C LYS A 266 -15.27 25.15 4.83
N VAL A 267 -14.12 25.82 4.66
CA VAL A 267 -13.88 26.78 3.57
C VAL A 267 -13.90 26.04 2.22
N LEU A 268 -13.19 24.92 2.11
CA LEU A 268 -13.20 24.09 0.91
C LEU A 268 -14.62 23.62 0.55
N LYS A 269 -15.39 23.13 1.53
CA LYS A 269 -16.79 22.75 1.34
C LYS A 269 -17.65 23.92 0.86
N GLN A 270 -17.44 25.12 1.38
CA GLN A 270 -18.17 26.32 0.95
C GLN A 270 -17.87 26.68 -0.51
N HIS A 271 -16.60 26.64 -0.92
CA HIS A 271 -16.20 26.86 -2.30
C HIS A 271 -16.81 25.83 -3.27
N ILE A 272 -16.82 24.54 -2.88
CA ILE A 272 -17.44 23.46 -3.67
C ILE A 272 -18.95 23.67 -3.78
N ARG A 273 -19.64 24.02 -2.69
CA ARG A 273 -21.09 24.31 -2.73
C ARG A 273 -21.39 25.49 -3.64
N CYS A 274 -20.68 26.61 -3.48
CA CYS A 274 -20.85 27.79 -4.32
C CYS A 274 -20.64 27.47 -5.81
N PHE A 275 -19.63 26.65 -6.13
CA PHE A 275 -19.41 26.17 -7.49
C PHE A 275 -20.57 25.32 -8.02
N ASN A 276 -21.04 24.34 -7.25
CA ASN A 276 -22.13 23.46 -7.64
C ASN A 276 -23.45 24.22 -7.84
N ASP A 277 -23.79 25.13 -6.92
CA ASP A 277 -25.00 25.94 -6.98
C ASP A 277 -24.98 26.86 -8.20
N THR A 278 -23.84 27.51 -8.46
CA THR A 278 -23.65 28.36 -9.65
C THR A 278 -23.74 27.54 -10.94
N CYS A 279 -23.12 26.37 -10.98
CA CYS A 279 -23.22 25.46 -12.12
C CYS A 279 -24.66 25.04 -12.40
N ALA A 280 -25.41 24.66 -11.35
CA ALA A 280 -26.80 24.25 -11.46
C ALA A 280 -27.70 25.40 -11.95
N GLN A 281 -27.50 26.61 -11.43
CA GLN A 281 -28.21 27.80 -11.88
C GLN A 281 -27.95 28.09 -13.37
N ILE A 282 -26.67 28.09 -13.78
CA ILE A 282 -26.29 28.32 -15.18
C ILE A 282 -26.87 27.23 -16.08
N TYR A 283 -26.76 25.96 -15.69
CA TYR A 283 -27.30 24.84 -16.45
C TYR A 283 -28.82 24.95 -16.64
N ASN A 284 -29.56 25.22 -15.57
CA ASN A 284 -31.02 25.38 -15.63
C ASN A 284 -31.43 26.58 -16.50
N ALA A 285 -30.64 27.66 -16.47
CA ALA A 285 -30.90 28.85 -17.26
C ALA A 285 -30.61 28.64 -18.76
N ILE A 286 -29.57 27.85 -19.09
CA ILE A 286 -29.24 27.41 -20.46
C ILE A 286 -30.31 26.43 -20.98
N LYS A 287 -30.75 25.47 -20.15
CA LYS A 287 -31.76 24.48 -20.53
C LYS A 287 -33.10 25.09 -20.94
N LYS A 288 -33.47 26.22 -20.33
CA LYS A 288 -34.71 26.97 -20.64
C LYS A 288 -34.60 27.81 -21.91
N ASP A 289 -33.40 28.02 -22.43
CA ASP A 289 -33.17 28.85 -23.61
C ASP A 289 -33.33 28.03 -24.89
N ALA A 290 -34.42 28.24 -25.61
CA ALA A 290 -34.76 27.52 -26.84
C ALA A 290 -33.71 27.70 -27.96
N ALA A 291 -32.92 28.78 -27.92
CA ALA A 291 -31.89 29.09 -28.91
C ALA A 291 -30.67 28.13 -28.87
N LEU A 292 -30.53 27.33 -27.82
CA LEU A 292 -29.40 26.41 -27.63
C LEU A 292 -29.68 24.96 -28.08
N LYS A 293 -30.93 24.61 -28.41
CA LYS A 293 -31.29 23.32 -29.03
C LYS A 293 -30.42 22.97 -30.26
N PRO A 294 -30.15 23.87 -31.21
CA PRO A 294 -29.30 23.56 -32.37
C PRO A 294 -27.80 23.35 -32.01
N ILE A 295 -27.30 23.93 -30.92
CA ILE A 295 -25.92 23.72 -30.46
C ILE A 295 -25.75 22.34 -29.81
N GLN A 296 -26.78 21.83 -29.12
CA GLN A 296 -26.80 20.44 -28.62
C GLN A 296 -26.66 19.41 -29.75
N ILE A 297 -27.34 19.63 -30.88
CA ILE A 297 -27.26 18.77 -32.07
C ILE A 297 -25.82 18.74 -32.63
N ASN A 298 -25.13 19.89 -32.61
CA ASN A 298 -23.77 19.98 -33.14
C ASN A 298 -22.70 19.39 -32.20
N ILE A 299 -22.92 19.41 -30.88
CA ILE A 299 -22.01 18.73 -29.93
C ILE A 299 -22.16 17.21 -30.06
N GLU A 300 -23.36 16.69 -30.28
CA GLU A 300 -23.55 15.25 -30.53
C GLU A 300 -22.93 14.80 -31.86
N SER A 301 -23.03 15.62 -32.91
CA SER A 301 -22.37 15.34 -34.20
C SER A 301 -20.84 15.32 -34.06
N ILE A 302 -20.25 16.22 -33.26
CA ILE A 302 -18.82 16.24 -32.93
C ILE A 302 -18.42 15.01 -32.10
N LYS A 303 -19.22 14.63 -31.08
CA LYS A 303 -18.97 13.41 -30.29
C LYS A 303 -19.01 12.15 -31.17
N MET A 304 -19.96 12.04 -32.10
CA MET A 304 -20.03 10.92 -33.04
C MET A 304 -18.79 10.87 -33.95
N ARG A 305 -18.35 12.01 -34.50
CA ARG A 305 -17.12 12.07 -35.33
C ARG A 305 -15.88 11.65 -34.53
N THR A 306 -15.75 12.12 -33.30
CA THR A 306 -14.59 11.80 -32.44
C THR A 306 -14.59 10.32 -32.02
N ALA A 307 -15.77 9.73 -31.75
CA ALA A 307 -15.91 8.32 -31.44
C ALA A 307 -15.58 7.41 -32.64
N VAL A 308 -15.93 7.82 -33.85
CA VAL A 308 -15.56 7.13 -35.10
C VAL A 308 -14.05 7.20 -35.33
N GLN A 309 -13.43 8.36 -35.13
CA GLN A 309 -11.99 8.54 -35.31
C GLN A 309 -11.15 7.74 -34.31
N ASN A 310 -11.62 7.61 -33.07
CA ASN A 310 -10.99 6.76 -32.04
C ASN A 310 -11.19 5.25 -32.27
N ARG A 311 -12.23 4.83 -33.01
CA ARG A 311 -12.41 3.42 -33.41
C ARG A 311 -11.55 3.03 -34.61
N GLY A 312 -11.29 3.97 -35.53
CA GLY A 312 -10.43 3.73 -36.70
C GLY A 312 -8.93 3.60 -36.35
N SER A 313 -8.49 4.20 -35.25
CA SER A 313 -7.09 4.15 -34.79
C SER A 313 -6.75 2.88 -33.99
N SER A 314 -7.73 2.04 -33.67
CA SER A 314 -7.57 0.75 -32.99
C SER A 314 -7.56 -0.47 -33.92
N ILE A 315 -7.58 -0.28 -35.25
CA ILE A 315 -7.57 -1.38 -36.26
C ILE A 315 -6.21 -1.51 -36.95
N ILE A 316 -5.22 -0.66 -36.62
CA ILE A 316 -3.85 -0.78 -37.13
C ILE A 316 -2.91 -0.96 -35.94
N TYR A 317 -2.94 -2.15 -35.34
CA TYR A 317 -1.84 -2.81 -34.62
C TYR A 317 -2.16 -4.30 -34.49
#